data_AF-E9H672-F1
#
_entry.id   AF-E9H672-F1
#
_cell.length_a   1.000
_cell.length_b   1.000
_cell.length_c   1.000
_cell.angle_alpha   90.00
_cell.angle_beta   90.00
_cell.angle_gamma   90.00
#
_symmetry.space_group_name_H-M   'P 1'
#
loop_
_entity.id
_entity.type
_entity.pdbx_description
1 polymer ?
#
loop_
_entity_poly.entity_id
_entity_poly.type
_entity_poly.pdbx_seq_one_letter_code
_entity_poly.pdbx_strand_id
1 'polypeptide(L)'
;MGIITTSLGFGATLGGLFALRRWRENQWESCKTNKRLDGQVAIITGATSGLGKVLAEDLVNRGATVVLACRNLIEAREVVAEIKQQYLGAQLVEL
;
A
#
# COMPACT_ATOMS: atom_id res chain seq x y z
N MET A 1 9.33 -2.57 -48.63
CA MET A 1 10.27 -3.05 -47.60
C MET A 1 10.29 -2.06 -46.42
N GLY A 2 9.18 -1.93 -45.68
CA GLY A 2 9.04 -0.84 -44.70
C GLY A 2 7.99 -1.03 -43.60
N ILE A 3 7.38 -2.21 -43.48
CA ILE A 3 6.32 -2.50 -42.50
C ILE A 3 6.83 -3.44 -41.39
N ILE A 4 7.95 -4.15 -41.63
CA ILE A 4 8.46 -5.21 -40.75
C ILE A 4 9.45 -4.67 -39.70
N THR A 5 9.99 -3.46 -39.88
CA THR A 5 10.95 -2.85 -38.94
C THR A 5 10.26 -2.22 -37.72
N THR A 6 9.01 -1.78 -37.84
CA THR A 6 8.27 -1.17 -36.73
C THR A 6 7.81 -2.19 -35.70
N SER A 7 7.44 -3.41 -36.10
CA SER A 7 6.90 -4.43 -35.18
C SER A 7 7.95 -4.99 -34.20
N LEU A 8 9.22 -5.11 -34.61
CA LEU A 8 10.31 -5.54 -33.70
C LEU A 8 10.66 -4.46 -32.64
N GLY A 9 10.51 -3.17 -32.97
CA GLY A 9 10.81 -2.08 -32.04
C GLY A 9 9.80 -1.98 -30.87
N PHE A 10 8.53 -2.30 -31.11
CA PHE A 10 7.50 -2.31 -30.06
C PHE A 10 7.69 -3.46 -29.06
N GLY A 11 8.13 -4.64 -29.50
CA GLY A 11 8.40 -5.76 -28.61
C GLY A 11 9.55 -5.48 -27.64
N ALA A 12 10.63 -4.86 -28.11
CA ALA A 12 11.78 -4.51 -27.28
C ALA A 12 11.48 -3.37 -26.29
N THR A 13 10.68 -2.37 -26.68
CA THR A 13 10.29 -1.27 -25.79
C THR A 13 9.27 -1.69 -24.74
N LEU A 14 8.23 -2.46 -25.11
CA LEU A 14 7.27 -3.02 -24.16
C LEU A 14 7.92 -4.06 -23.24
N GLY A 15 8.78 -4.93 -23.78
CA GLY A 15 9.56 -5.89 -23.00
C GLY A 15 10.54 -5.22 -22.04
N GLY A 16 11.24 -4.17 -22.49
CA GLY A 16 12.13 -3.36 -21.66
C GLY A 16 11.39 -2.59 -20.55
N LEU A 17 10.25 -1.96 -20.87
CA LEU A 17 9.42 -1.27 -19.88
C LEU A 17 8.83 -2.26 -18.86
N PHE A 18 8.36 -3.42 -19.32
CA PHE A 18 7.88 -4.49 -18.45
C PHE A 18 8.99 -5.03 -17.55
N ALA A 19 10.20 -5.24 -18.08
CA ALA A 19 11.36 -5.66 -17.32
C ALA A 19 11.78 -4.61 -16.27
N LEU A 20 11.82 -3.33 -16.64
CA LEU A 20 12.09 -2.21 -15.71
C LEU A 20 11.02 -2.12 -14.61
N ARG A 21 9.75 -2.26 -14.98
CA ARG A 21 8.64 -2.25 -14.02
C ARG A 21 8.74 -3.43 -13.05
N ARG A 22 9.00 -4.64 -13.58
CA ARG A 22 9.12 -5.87 -12.77
C ARG A 22 10.38 -5.87 -11.90
N TRP A 23 11.48 -5.29 -12.37
CA TRP A 23 12.68 -5.07 -11.57
C TRP A 23 12.41 -4.11 -10.41
N ARG A 24 11.67 -3.01 -10.66
CA ARG A 24 11.25 -2.08 -9.59
C ARG A 24 10.33 -2.75 -8.57
N GLU A 25 9.39 -3.58 -9.02
CA GLU A 25 8.48 -4.32 -8.14
C GLU A 25 9.23 -5.34 -7.26
N ASN A 26 10.26 -6.00 -7.80
CA ASN A 26 11.09 -6.95 -7.05
C ASN A 26 12.04 -6.27 -6.02
N GLN A 27 12.21 -4.95 -6.08
CA GLN A 27 13.05 -4.22 -5.12
C GLN A 27 12.32 -3.95 -3.80
N TRP A 28 11.00 -4.12 -3.74
CA TRP A 28 10.26 -3.90 -2.52
C TRP A 28 10.33 -5.14 -1.62
N GLU A 29 11.04 -5.01 -0.49
CA GLU A 29 10.96 -6.01 0.57
C GLU A 29 9.79 -5.71 1.51
N SER A 30 9.02 -6.74 1.87
CA SER A 30 8.01 -6.63 2.93
C SER A 30 8.65 -6.64 4.32
N CYS A 31 7.99 -6.03 5.31
CA CYS A 31 8.41 -6.10 6.70
C CYS A 31 8.46 -7.56 7.17
N LYS A 32 9.67 -8.11 7.39
CA LYS A 32 9.90 -9.52 7.75
C LYS A 32 9.53 -9.86 9.20
N THR A 33 9.41 -8.85 10.07
CA THR A 33 9.04 -9.04 11.47
C THR A 33 7.53 -9.19 11.63
N ASN A 34 7.07 -10.15 12.43
CA ASN A 34 5.67 -10.32 12.82
C ASN A 34 5.49 -10.06 14.33
N LYS A 35 6.22 -9.09 14.87
CA LYS A 35 6.14 -8.71 16.28
C LYS A 35 4.77 -8.08 16.58
N ARG A 36 4.14 -8.50 17.68
CA ARG A 36 2.96 -7.84 18.25
C ARG A 36 3.27 -6.41 18.66
N LEU A 37 2.30 -5.52 18.45
CA LEU A 37 2.38 -4.08 18.72
C LEU A 37 1.31 -3.63 19.72
N ASP A 38 0.82 -4.57 20.55
CA ASP A 38 -0.17 -4.29 21.58
C ASP A 38 0.29 -3.14 22.49
N GLY A 39 -0.60 -2.15 22.69
CA GLY A 39 -0.33 -0.96 23.49
C GLY A 39 0.59 0.09 22.82
N GLN A 40 1.04 -0.14 21.59
CA GLN A 40 1.78 0.86 20.81
C GLN A 40 0.83 1.72 19.98
N VAL A 41 1.19 2.99 19.79
CA VAL A 41 0.46 3.94 18.94
C VAL A 41 1.33 4.30 17.73
N ALA A 42 0.77 4.19 16.53
CA ALA A 42 1.42 4.56 15.27
C ALA A 42 0.61 5.64 14.55
N ILE A 43 1.27 6.69 14.07
CA ILE A 43 0.64 7.73 13.25
C ILE A 43 1.07 7.50 11.79
N ILE A 44 0.09 7.40 10.89
CA ILE A 44 0.33 7.21 9.46
C ILE A 44 -0.21 8.42 8.71
N THR A 45 0.67 9.08 7.97
CA THR A 45 0.28 10.12 7.01
C THR A 45 -0.03 9.51 5.65
N GLY A 46 -1.12 9.94 5.00
CA GLY A 46 -1.46 9.45 3.65
C GLY A 46 -1.96 8.00 3.63
N ALA A 47 -2.78 7.63 4.62
CA ALA A 47 -3.32 6.29 4.78
C ALA A 47 -4.61 6.02 3.98
N THR A 48 -5.07 6.96 3.13
CA THR A 48 -6.32 6.79 2.38
C THR A 48 -6.21 5.81 1.21
N SER A 49 -4.99 5.50 0.73
CA SER A 49 -4.78 4.57 -0.37
C SER A 49 -3.36 3.99 -0.39
N GLY A 50 -3.11 3.08 -1.34
CA GLY A 50 -1.79 2.52 -1.62
C GLY A 50 -1.12 1.89 -0.40
N LEU A 51 0.18 2.16 -0.24
CA LEU A 51 0.99 1.60 0.85
C LEU A 51 0.54 2.05 2.23
N GLY A 52 0.03 3.28 2.38
CA GLY A 52 -0.40 3.81 3.66
C GLY A 52 -1.60 3.04 4.22
N LYS A 53 -2.56 2.68 3.36
CA LYS A 53 -3.72 1.85 3.73
C LYS A 53 -3.29 0.45 4.15
N VAL A 54 -2.47 -0.22 3.33
CA VAL A 54 -1.96 -1.58 3.63
C VAL A 54 -1.14 -1.58 4.92
N LEU A 55 -0.35 -0.54 5.18
CA LEU A 55 0.39 -0.39 6.43
C LEU A 55 -0.55 -0.21 7.63
N ALA A 56 -1.61 0.57 7.48
CA ALA A 56 -2.61 0.75 8.55
C ALA A 56 -3.25 -0.59 8.92
N GLU A 57 -3.66 -1.38 7.93
CA GLU A 57 -4.21 -2.73 8.12
C GLU A 57 -3.23 -3.66 8.85
N ASP A 58 -1.97 -3.71 8.39
CA ASP A 58 -0.94 -4.56 8.99
C ASP A 58 -0.64 -4.18 10.45
N LEU A 59 -0.53 -2.88 10.76
CA LEU A 59 -0.26 -2.42 12.12
C LEU A 59 -1.44 -2.69 13.06
N VAL A 60 -2.67 -2.46 12.60
CA VAL A 60 -3.90 -2.77 13.35
C VAL A 60 -3.99 -4.27 13.63
N ASN A 61 -3.74 -5.11 12.63
CA ASN A 61 -3.74 -6.57 12.78
C ASN A 61 -2.74 -7.06 13.84
N ARG A 62 -1.62 -6.35 13.98
CA ARG A 62 -0.60 -6.63 15.00
C ARG A 62 -0.95 -6.10 16.40
N GLY A 63 -2.08 -5.41 16.56
CA GLY A 63 -2.57 -4.89 17.84
C GLY A 63 -2.18 -3.44 18.14
N ALA A 64 -1.59 -2.72 17.19
CA ALA A 64 -1.31 -1.30 17.37
C ALA A 64 -2.60 -0.46 17.34
N THR A 65 -2.57 0.66 18.04
CA THR A 65 -3.51 1.76 17.80
C THR A 65 -2.96 2.60 16.65
N VAL A 66 -3.76 2.82 15.60
CA VAL A 66 -3.30 3.51 14.40
C VAL A 66 -4.07 4.81 14.20
N VAL A 67 -3.34 5.92 14.08
CA VAL A 67 -3.89 7.25 13.83
C VAL A 67 -3.65 7.61 12.37
N LEU A 68 -4.72 7.85 11.61
CA LEU A 68 -4.65 8.21 10.20
C LEU A 68 -4.67 9.74 10.10
N ALA A 69 -3.50 10.33 9.84
CA ALA A 69 -3.35 11.76 9.60
C ALA A 69 -3.52 12.04 8.10
N CYS A 70 -4.70 12.49 7.69
CA CYS A 70 -5.07 12.61 6.28
C CYS A 70 -5.74 13.95 5.97
N ARG A 71 -5.47 14.50 4.79
CA ARG A 71 -6.10 15.76 4.35
C ARG A 71 -7.59 15.60 4.00
N ASN A 72 -7.97 14.44 3.47
CA ASN A 72 -9.35 14.12 3.14
C ASN A 72 -9.95 13.19 4.21
N LEU A 73 -10.76 13.77 5.09
CA LEU A 73 -11.39 13.04 6.19
C LEU A 73 -12.51 12.10 5.72
N ILE A 74 -13.13 12.35 4.57
CA ILE A 74 -14.20 11.49 4.03
C ILE A 74 -13.59 10.15 3.61
N GLU A 75 -12.55 10.19 2.77
CA GLU A 75 -11.80 9.00 2.36
C GLU A 75 -11.18 8.29 3.57
N ALA A 76 -10.62 9.04 4.53
CA ALA A 76 -10.05 8.45 5.73
C ALA A 76 -11.09 7.66 6.54
N ARG A 77 -12.32 8.19 6.68
CA ARG A 77 -13.42 7.50 7.37
C ARG A 77 -13.86 6.24 6.65
N GLU A 78 -13.93 6.26 5.33
CA GLU A 78 -14.24 5.07 4.53
C GLU A 78 -13.20 3.97 4.78
N VAL A 79 -11.91 4.32 4.73
CA VAL A 79 -10.83 3.39 5.03
C VAL A 79 -10.90 2.88 6.47
N VAL A 80 -11.15 3.76 7.46
CA VAL A 80 -11.31 3.34 8.86
C VAL A 80 -12.47 2.36 9.02
N ALA A 81 -13.61 2.61 8.36
CA ALA A 81 -14.77 1.74 8.42
C ALA A 81 -14.48 0.37 7.79
N GLU A 82 -13.80 0.34 6.64
CA GLU A 82 -13.39 -0.88 5.97
C GLU A 82 -12.44 -1.72 6.86
N ILE A 83 -11.42 -1.09 7.44
CA ILE A 83 -10.46 -1.78 8.31
C ILE A 83 -11.15 -2.31 9.58
N LYS A 84 -12.06 -1.54 10.19
CA LYS A 84 -12.81 -1.98 11.37
C LYS A 84 -13.75 -3.16 11.09
N GLN A 85 -14.24 -3.33 9.86
CA GLN A 85 -15.02 -4.50 9.47
C GLN A 85 -14.15 -5.76 9.35
N GLN A 86 -12.90 -5.61 8.92
CA GLN A 86 -11.96 -6.73 8.76
C GLN A 86 -11.30 -7.15 10.08
N TYR A 87 -11.04 -6.20 10.98
CA TYR A 87 -10.31 -6.44 12.22
C TYR A 87 -11.16 -6.06 13.45
N LEU A 88 -11.72 -7.07 14.11
CA LEU A 88 -12.49 -6.92 15.34
C LEU A 88 -11.60 -6.38 16.47
N GLY A 89 -11.94 -5.22 17.03
CA GLY A 89 -11.17 -4.57 18.11
C GLY A 89 -10.12 -3.57 17.63
N ALA A 90 -10.09 -3.25 16.34
CA ALA A 90 -9.19 -2.27 15.75
C ALA A 90 -9.37 -0.86 16.33
N GLN A 91 -8.31 -0.29 16.89
CA GLN A 91 -8.29 1.08 17.38
C GLN A 91 -7.71 2.00 16.31
N LEU A 92 -8.60 2.65 15.55
CA LEU A 92 -8.24 3.66 14.54
C LEU A 92 -8.86 5.01 14.86
N VAL A 93 -8.07 6.07 14.68
CA VAL A 93 -8.47 7.47 14.85
C VAL A 93 -8.10 8.26 13.60
N GLU A 94 -9.06 8.95 12.99
CA GLU A 94 -8.81 9.90 11.90
C GLU A 94 -8.53 11.33 12.43
N LEU A 95 -7.50 11.98 11.88
CA LEU A 95 -7.09 13.36 12.18
C LEU A 95 -6.88 14.18 10.91
#